data_AF-A0A832GTI0-F1
#
_entry.id   AF-A0A832GTI0-F1
#
_cell.length_a   1.000
_cell.length_b   1.000
_cell.length_c   1.000
_cell.angle_alpha   90.00
_cell.angle_beta   90.00
_cell.angle_gamma   90.00
#
_symmetry.space_group_name_H-M   'P 1'
#
loop_
_entity.id
_entity.type
_entity.pdbx_description
1 polymer ?
#
loop_
_entity_poly.entity_id
_entity_poly.type
_entity_poly.pdbx_seq_one_letter_code
_entity_poly.pdbx_strand_id
1 'polypeptide(L)'
;MLVYIRNNFIFESGKEANGFVLKVIDLGEVYIKFLVSKNKIYLPDNIKPRDAAIDLLAEIFKVENKCYVNFKMFFKDKKIETEEDAENLLRGYIFTIIQNELPKIFRINDSFTYNILRNIKEAIKSENLHTSLFFSDKYIHLEDVIKNNDLIPDKDELLKFIYENNISDKVYNIKLFLKDLLLKLSSDAVFSAVVNFNDLVYSIKSIFANEFACRDGAETESEHLSDKVSIKLILKDIRFSFNEKLNKYINKNGFSNNFSECMYKVIDDIESDLCEGLIRQSVKNLSNKHFGNCEFLNQITYCVEMYETEIAKFLTKEKFLIDRE
;
A
#
# COMPACT_ATOMS: atom_id res chain seq x y z
N MET A 1 14.40 31.16 -19.20
CA MET A 1 12.95 30.94 -19.17
C MET A 1 12.24 31.85 -20.16
N LEU A 2 12.42 33.18 -20.08
CA LEU A 2 11.81 34.15 -20.99
C LEU A 2 12.21 33.91 -22.44
N VAL A 3 13.47 33.51 -22.68
CA VAL A 3 13.95 33.10 -24.01
C VAL A 3 13.15 31.92 -24.56
N TYR A 4 12.86 30.90 -23.74
CA TYR A 4 12.11 29.72 -24.17
C TYR A 4 10.64 30.05 -24.46
N ILE A 5 10.02 30.92 -23.65
CA ILE A 5 8.65 31.40 -23.88
C ILE A 5 8.57 32.17 -25.20
N ARG A 6 9.51 33.10 -25.45
CA ARG A 6 9.60 33.86 -26.70
C ARG A 6 9.80 32.95 -27.92
N ASN A 7 10.51 31.84 -27.74
CA ASN A 7 10.74 30.83 -28.76
C ASN A 7 9.65 29.74 -28.79
N ASN A 8 8.50 29.93 -28.13
CA ASN A 8 7.39 28.97 -28.08
C ASN A 8 7.80 27.57 -27.59
N PHE A 9 8.81 27.45 -26.74
CA PHE A 9 9.38 26.19 -26.28
C PHE A 9 9.87 25.28 -27.42
N ILE A 10 10.36 25.90 -28.49
CA ILE A 10 11.17 25.24 -29.53
C ILE A 10 12.63 25.38 -29.12
N PHE A 11 13.35 24.26 -29.15
CA PHE A 11 14.75 24.17 -28.73
C PHE A 11 15.65 23.99 -29.96
N GLU A 12 16.80 24.66 -29.98
CA GLU A 12 17.74 24.63 -31.10
C GLU A 12 18.56 23.34 -31.12
N SER A 13 18.72 22.71 -29.97
CA SER A 13 19.46 21.45 -29.83
C SER A 13 18.92 20.55 -28.72
N GLY A 14 19.19 19.24 -28.81
CA GLY A 14 18.87 18.29 -27.74
C GLY A 14 19.60 18.60 -26.43
N LYS A 15 20.78 19.24 -26.48
CA LYS A 15 21.52 19.67 -25.29
C LYS A 15 20.78 20.79 -24.55
N GLU A 16 20.22 21.75 -25.28
CA GLU A 16 19.42 22.84 -24.73
C GLU A 16 18.12 22.31 -24.12
N ALA A 17 17.43 21.42 -24.82
CA ALA A 17 16.22 20.75 -24.34
C ALA A 17 16.47 19.96 -23.05
N ASN A 18 17.53 19.14 -23.00
CA ASN A 18 17.90 18.37 -21.81
C ASN A 18 18.25 19.29 -20.63
N GLY A 19 18.95 20.40 -20.88
CA GLY A 19 19.27 21.38 -19.85
C GLY A 19 18.02 22.05 -19.25
N PHE A 20 16.99 22.28 -20.07
CA PHE A 20 15.70 22.80 -19.59
C PHE A 20 14.93 21.76 -18.78
N VAL A 21 14.83 20.53 -19.28
CA VAL A 21 14.16 19.40 -18.60
C VAL A 21 14.76 19.15 -17.22
N LEU A 22 16.09 19.10 -17.12
CA LEU A 22 16.79 18.91 -15.85
C LEU A 22 16.48 20.02 -14.84
N LYS A 23 16.45 21.29 -15.27
CA LYS A 23 16.08 22.41 -14.39
C LYS A 23 14.65 22.29 -13.84
N VAL A 24 13.72 21.83 -14.66
CA VAL A 24 12.32 21.60 -14.25
C VAL A 24 12.23 20.44 -13.25
N ILE A 25 12.95 19.33 -13.50
CA ILE A 25 13.02 18.18 -12.58
C ILE A 25 13.67 18.58 -11.26
N ASP A 26 14.76 19.35 -11.28
CA ASP A 26 15.45 19.81 -10.08
C ASP A 26 14.52 20.69 -9.21
N LEU A 27 13.72 21.56 -9.83
CA LEU A 27 12.67 22.31 -9.13
C LEU A 27 11.64 21.38 -8.50
N GLY A 28 11.16 20.38 -9.24
CA GLY A 28 10.23 19.39 -8.72
C GLY A 28 10.79 18.61 -7.53
N GLU A 29 12.04 18.16 -7.64
CA GLU A 29 12.76 17.47 -6.57
C GLU A 29 12.84 18.32 -5.29
N VAL A 30 13.16 19.61 -5.42
CA VAL A 30 13.20 20.55 -4.29
C VAL A 30 11.82 20.68 -3.62
N TYR A 31 10.75 20.81 -4.41
CA TYR A 31 9.40 20.89 -3.87
C TYR A 31 8.97 19.60 -3.17
N ILE A 32 9.27 18.44 -3.75
CA ILE A 32 8.98 17.14 -3.14
C ILE A 32 9.77 16.99 -1.83
N LYS A 33 11.06 17.32 -1.81
CA LYS A 33 11.87 17.34 -0.57
C LYS A 33 11.28 18.27 0.48
N PHE A 34 10.84 19.47 0.08
CA PHE A 34 10.18 20.41 0.98
C PHE A 34 8.91 19.82 1.58
N LEU A 35 8.03 19.23 0.77
CA LEU A 35 6.81 18.59 1.22
C LEU A 35 7.10 17.39 2.15
N VAL A 36 8.10 16.56 1.85
CA VAL A 36 8.56 15.49 2.75
C VAL A 36 9.05 16.07 4.08
N SER A 37 9.89 17.10 4.05
CA SER A 37 10.46 17.73 5.26
C SER A 37 9.43 18.43 6.15
N LYS A 38 8.29 18.82 5.57
CA LYS A 38 7.13 19.41 6.26
C LYS A 38 6.08 18.37 6.61
N ASN A 39 6.41 17.09 6.45
CA ASN A 39 5.50 15.97 6.66
C ASN A 39 4.16 16.16 5.90
N LYS A 40 4.19 16.71 4.70
CA LYS A 40 2.99 16.88 3.85
C LYS A 40 2.78 15.73 2.87
N ILE A 41 3.83 14.95 2.62
CA ILE A 41 3.82 13.73 1.81
C ILE A 41 4.80 12.71 2.42
N TYR A 42 4.60 11.43 2.16
CA TYR A 42 5.58 10.38 2.46
C TYR A 42 6.02 9.73 1.15
N LEU A 43 7.32 9.61 0.93
CA LEU A 43 7.86 8.83 -0.17
C LEU A 43 8.27 7.45 0.37
N PRO A 44 7.95 6.35 -0.33
CA PRO A 44 8.49 5.04 -0.01
C PRO A 44 10.03 5.07 0.06
N ASP A 45 10.63 4.31 0.99
CA ASP A 45 12.09 4.32 1.25
C ASP A 45 12.99 4.08 0.02
N ASN A 46 12.44 3.54 -1.08
CA ASN A 46 13.12 3.24 -2.33
C ASN A 46 12.92 4.29 -3.44
N ILE A 47 12.04 5.28 -3.24
CA ILE A 47 11.77 6.33 -4.22
C ILE A 47 12.50 7.59 -3.79
N LYS A 48 13.49 8.02 -4.59
CA LYS A 48 14.13 9.30 -4.33
C LYS A 48 13.18 10.42 -4.74
N PRO A 49 13.21 11.58 -4.07
CA PRO A 49 12.45 12.75 -4.48
C PRO A 49 12.64 13.15 -5.95
N ARG A 50 13.82 12.88 -6.51
CA ARG A 50 14.12 13.12 -7.92
C ARG A 50 13.35 12.19 -8.85
N ASP A 51 13.25 10.92 -8.50
CA ASP A 51 12.55 9.91 -9.30
C ASP A 51 11.05 10.22 -9.30
N ALA A 52 10.48 10.54 -8.13
CA ALA A 52 9.10 11.02 -8.02
C ALA A 52 8.84 12.30 -8.85
N ALA A 53 9.81 13.22 -8.93
CA ALA A 53 9.69 14.43 -9.75
C ALA A 53 9.72 14.11 -11.26
N ILE A 54 10.51 13.13 -11.69
CA ILE A 54 10.55 12.68 -13.09
C ILE A 54 9.19 12.11 -13.47
N ASP A 55 8.64 11.20 -12.65
CA ASP A 55 7.39 10.52 -12.96
C ASP A 55 6.20 11.50 -13.00
N LEU A 56 6.12 12.41 -12.02
CA LEU A 56 5.07 13.41 -11.95
C LEU A 56 5.08 14.43 -13.08
N LEU A 57 6.28 14.78 -13.55
CA LEU A 57 6.47 15.84 -14.54
C LEU A 57 6.67 15.27 -15.95
N ALA A 58 6.65 13.96 -16.15
CA ALA A 58 6.83 13.34 -17.45
C ALA A 58 5.82 13.89 -18.49
N GLU A 59 4.55 14.01 -18.10
CA GLU A 59 3.47 14.48 -18.97
C GLU A 59 3.64 15.94 -19.40
N ILE A 60 4.27 16.81 -18.59
CA ILE A 60 4.50 18.20 -19.00
C ILE A 60 5.57 18.33 -20.09
N PHE A 61 6.38 17.29 -20.29
CA PHE A 61 7.39 17.24 -21.34
C PHE A 61 6.87 16.71 -22.69
N LYS A 62 5.55 16.68 -22.91
CA LYS A 62 4.95 16.28 -24.20
C LYS A 62 5.46 17.14 -25.36
N VAL A 63 6.08 16.50 -26.34
CA VAL A 63 6.62 17.14 -27.54
C VAL A 63 5.72 16.87 -28.75
N GLU A 64 5.29 17.92 -29.43
CA GLU A 64 4.63 17.83 -30.75
C GLU A 64 5.29 18.82 -31.70
N ASN A 65 5.67 18.39 -32.90
CA ASN A 65 6.34 19.24 -33.89
C ASN A 65 7.56 20.01 -33.33
N LYS A 66 8.39 19.36 -32.50
CA LYS A 66 9.57 19.92 -31.82
C LYS A 66 9.26 21.01 -30.77
N CYS A 67 8.00 21.14 -30.36
CA CYS A 67 7.54 22.09 -29.36
C CYS A 67 7.04 21.35 -28.12
N TYR A 68 7.39 21.84 -26.93
CA TYR A 68 6.79 21.35 -25.70
C TYR A 68 5.40 21.96 -25.50
N VAL A 69 4.36 21.24 -25.93
CA VAL A 69 3.01 21.80 -26.09
C VAL A 69 2.35 22.18 -24.77
N ASN A 70 2.57 21.43 -23.70
CA ASN A 70 1.95 21.69 -22.40
C ASN A 70 2.49 22.96 -21.75
N PHE A 71 3.80 23.21 -21.85
CA PHE A 71 4.38 24.50 -21.45
C PHE A 71 3.84 25.64 -22.30
N LYS A 72 3.86 25.51 -23.63
CA LYS A 72 3.32 26.54 -24.53
C LYS A 72 1.87 26.92 -24.19
N MET A 73 1.02 25.93 -23.95
CA MET A 73 -0.38 26.16 -23.58
C MET A 73 -0.51 26.89 -22.25
N PHE A 74 0.27 26.53 -21.23
CA PHE A 74 0.22 27.17 -19.92
C PHE A 74 0.55 28.68 -19.97
N PHE A 75 1.49 29.07 -20.84
CA PHE A 75 1.95 30.46 -20.94
C PHE A 75 1.19 31.31 -21.99
N LYS A 76 0.30 30.73 -22.79
CA LYS A 76 -0.31 31.36 -23.99
C LYS A 76 -1.05 32.68 -23.74
N ASP A 77 -1.54 32.89 -22.52
CA ASP A 77 -2.33 34.08 -22.14
C ASP A 77 -1.77 34.81 -20.90
N LYS A 78 -0.50 34.55 -20.56
CA LYS A 78 0.16 35.17 -19.40
C LYS A 78 0.95 36.41 -19.83
N LYS A 79 0.82 37.50 -19.08
CA LYS A 79 1.66 38.70 -19.27
C LYS A 79 3.00 38.46 -18.58
N ILE A 80 4.09 38.40 -19.35
CA ILE A 80 5.43 38.06 -18.86
C ILE A 80 6.40 39.10 -19.40
N GLU A 81 6.88 39.98 -18.51
CA GLU A 81 7.72 41.11 -18.88
C GLU A 81 9.18 40.86 -18.53
N THR A 82 9.43 40.09 -17.46
CA THR A 82 10.77 39.80 -16.96
C THR A 82 11.08 38.30 -16.90
N GLU A 83 12.36 37.96 -16.74
CA GLU A 83 12.81 36.59 -16.49
C GLU A 83 12.30 36.07 -15.15
N GLU A 84 12.19 36.94 -14.15
CA GLU A 84 11.67 36.62 -12.82
C GLU A 84 10.17 36.25 -12.85
N ASP A 85 9.36 36.99 -13.61
CA ASP A 85 7.94 36.66 -13.82
C ASP A 85 7.78 35.26 -14.43
N ALA A 86 8.62 34.95 -15.41
CA ALA A 86 8.63 33.69 -16.11
C ALA A 86 8.99 32.51 -15.18
N GLU A 87 10.01 32.70 -14.34
CA GLU A 87 10.42 31.71 -13.34
C GLU A 87 9.36 31.51 -12.25
N ASN A 88 8.75 32.58 -11.75
CA ASN A 88 7.70 32.51 -10.73
C ASN A 88 6.46 31.77 -11.24
N LEU A 89 6.04 32.03 -12.49
CA LEU A 89 4.95 31.31 -13.13
C LEU A 89 5.26 29.82 -13.31
N LEU A 90 6.49 29.47 -13.73
CA LEU A 90 6.93 28.08 -13.84
C LEU A 90 6.90 27.37 -12.49
N ARG A 91 7.44 28.00 -11.44
CA ARG A 91 7.44 27.45 -10.08
C ARG A 91 6.01 27.21 -9.59
N GLY A 92 5.11 28.17 -9.79
CA GLY A 92 3.70 28.02 -9.47
C GLY A 92 3.02 26.86 -10.22
N TYR A 93 3.35 26.69 -11.51
CA TYR A 93 2.83 25.60 -12.33
C TYR A 93 3.29 24.23 -11.83
N ILE A 94 4.61 24.06 -11.67
CA ILE A 94 5.21 22.83 -11.15
C ILE A 94 4.66 22.52 -9.75
N PHE A 95 4.58 23.53 -8.88
CA PHE A 95 4.01 23.38 -7.55
C PHE A 95 2.56 22.90 -7.59
N THR A 96 1.74 23.45 -8.47
CA THR A 96 0.32 23.03 -8.63
C THR A 96 0.22 21.58 -9.08
N ILE A 97 1.04 21.15 -10.04
CA ILE A 97 1.06 19.76 -10.52
C ILE A 97 1.46 18.82 -9.38
N ILE A 98 2.55 19.13 -8.69
CA ILE A 98 3.04 18.35 -7.56
C ILE A 98 1.98 18.30 -6.45
N GLN A 99 1.36 19.43 -6.11
CA GLN A 99 0.33 19.48 -5.06
C GLN A 99 -0.94 18.69 -5.43
N ASN A 100 -1.30 18.60 -6.72
CA ASN A 100 -2.52 17.93 -7.17
C ASN A 100 -2.31 16.44 -7.46
N GLU A 101 -1.17 16.06 -8.01
CA GLU A 101 -0.91 14.70 -8.49
C GLU A 101 -0.14 13.87 -7.46
N LEU A 102 0.80 14.46 -6.72
CA LEU A 102 1.60 13.72 -5.75
C LEU A 102 0.78 13.15 -4.60
N PRO A 103 -0.27 13.83 -4.05
CA PRO A 103 -1.16 13.20 -3.09
C PRO A 103 -2.00 12.07 -3.69
N LYS A 104 -2.44 12.17 -4.96
CA LYS A 104 -3.17 11.06 -5.63
C LYS A 104 -2.31 9.81 -5.76
N ILE A 105 -1.00 9.98 -5.89
CA ILE A 105 -0.04 8.88 -6.02
C ILE A 105 0.44 8.39 -4.64
N PHE A 106 0.62 9.29 -3.66
CA PHE A 106 1.34 8.97 -2.42
C PHE A 106 0.63 9.34 -1.10
N ARG A 107 -0.61 9.86 -1.10
CA ARG A 107 -1.36 10.12 0.15
C ARG A 107 -2.89 9.95 0.05
N ILE A 108 -3.37 9.01 0.89
CA ILE A 108 -4.66 8.94 1.59
C ILE A 108 -5.79 8.19 0.86
N ASN A 109 -5.81 6.85 1.00
CA ASN A 109 -6.98 6.09 1.50
C ASN A 109 -6.81 4.56 1.52
N ASP A 110 -5.72 3.99 1.01
CA ASP A 110 -5.59 2.53 0.96
C ASP A 110 -4.61 2.00 2.02
N SER A 111 -5.02 2.06 3.30
CA SER A 111 -4.31 1.43 4.43
C SER A 111 -4.07 -0.06 4.16
N PHE A 112 -4.95 -0.69 3.38
CA PHE A 112 -4.84 -2.06 2.93
C PHE A 112 -3.65 -2.28 1.96
N THR A 113 -3.51 -1.46 0.92
CA THR A 113 -2.32 -1.49 0.04
C THR A 113 -1.06 -1.20 0.86
N TYR A 114 -1.09 -0.25 1.79
CA TYR A 114 0.07 0.03 2.65
C TYR A 114 0.50 -1.20 3.48
N ASN A 115 -0.45 -1.89 4.09
CA ASN A 115 -0.18 -3.11 4.86
C ASN A 115 0.37 -4.24 3.97
N ILE A 116 -0.18 -4.44 2.77
CA ILE A 116 0.35 -5.39 1.79
C ILE A 116 1.81 -5.04 1.44
N LEU A 117 2.09 -3.78 1.11
CA LEU A 117 3.43 -3.31 0.76
C LEU A 117 4.43 -3.52 1.90
N ARG A 118 4.05 -3.20 3.14
CA ARG A 118 4.88 -3.41 4.32
C ARG A 118 5.21 -4.90 4.51
N ASN A 119 4.20 -5.76 4.45
CA ASN A 119 4.35 -7.19 4.68
C ASN A 119 5.15 -7.87 3.55
N ILE A 120 5.00 -7.44 2.29
CA ILE A 120 5.85 -7.90 1.18
C ILE A 120 7.31 -7.51 1.43
N LYS A 121 7.58 -6.27 1.87
CA LYS A 121 8.95 -5.82 2.19
C LYS A 121 9.57 -6.64 3.33
N GLU A 122 8.81 -6.96 4.37
CA GLU A 122 9.26 -7.82 5.47
C GLU A 122 9.51 -9.27 5.01
N ALA A 123 8.64 -9.80 4.15
CA ALA A 123 8.81 -11.13 3.55
C ALA A 123 10.10 -11.20 2.73
N ILE A 124 10.36 -10.21 1.87
CA ILE A 124 11.58 -10.13 1.05
C ILE A 124 12.83 -10.17 1.94
N LYS A 125 12.86 -9.36 3.01
CA LYS A 125 14.00 -9.30 3.93
C LYS A 125 14.19 -10.59 4.73
N SER A 126 13.10 -11.23 5.15
CA SER A 126 13.16 -12.37 6.07
C SER A 126 13.35 -13.72 5.38
N GLU A 127 12.98 -13.84 4.10
CA GLU A 127 13.14 -15.06 3.30
C GLU A 127 14.32 -14.98 2.30
N ASN A 128 15.19 -13.97 2.42
CA ASN A 128 16.31 -13.74 1.51
C ASN A 128 15.89 -13.71 0.03
N LEU A 129 14.74 -13.11 -0.26
CA LEU A 129 14.29 -12.95 -1.64
C LEU A 129 15.01 -11.76 -2.29
N HIS A 130 15.17 -11.84 -3.61
CA HIS A 130 15.86 -10.82 -4.38
C HIS A 130 14.87 -9.88 -5.05
N THR A 131 15.31 -8.63 -5.29
CA THR A 131 14.54 -7.66 -6.07
C THR A 131 15.40 -7.04 -7.16
N SER A 132 14.89 -7.05 -8.39
CA SER A 132 15.56 -6.45 -9.56
C SER A 132 14.67 -5.40 -10.21
N LEU A 133 15.30 -4.44 -10.91
CA LEU A 133 14.61 -3.45 -11.73
C LEU A 133 14.85 -3.79 -13.21
N PHE A 134 13.78 -4.02 -13.96
CA PHE A 134 13.81 -4.21 -15.41
C PHE A 134 12.86 -3.24 -16.07
N PHE A 135 13.34 -2.45 -17.04
CA PHE A 135 12.53 -1.51 -17.82
C PHE A 135 11.56 -0.66 -16.98
N SER A 136 12.04 -0.12 -15.85
CA SER A 136 11.31 0.66 -14.83
C SER A 136 10.43 -0.11 -13.84
N ASP A 137 10.15 -1.39 -14.09
CA ASP A 137 9.37 -2.22 -13.19
C ASP A 137 10.24 -2.96 -12.18
N LYS A 138 9.68 -3.15 -10.98
CA LYS A 138 10.31 -3.91 -9.90
C LYS A 138 9.81 -5.34 -9.92
N TYR A 139 10.73 -6.29 -9.79
CA TYR A 139 10.43 -7.72 -9.78
C TYR A 139 10.94 -8.36 -8.49
N ILE A 140 10.24 -9.39 -8.01
CA ILE A 140 10.63 -10.23 -6.87
C ILE A 140 10.92 -11.63 -7.39
N HIS A 141 12.03 -12.21 -6.95
CA HIS A 141 12.47 -13.53 -7.42
C HIS A 141 13.26 -14.30 -6.38
N LEU A 142 13.36 -15.61 -6.59
CA LEU A 142 14.01 -16.56 -5.68
C LEU A 142 15.46 -16.84 -6.06
N GLU A 143 15.80 -16.79 -7.35
CA GLU A 143 17.15 -17.01 -7.88
C GLU A 143 17.46 -15.96 -8.96
N ASP A 144 18.73 -15.54 -9.06
CA ASP A 144 19.21 -14.48 -9.96
C ASP A 144 19.03 -14.76 -11.47
N VAL A 145 18.56 -15.96 -11.86
CA VAL A 145 18.55 -16.41 -13.25
C VAL A 145 17.14 -16.54 -13.80
N ILE A 146 16.75 -15.59 -14.65
CA ILE A 146 15.66 -15.79 -15.61
C ILE A 146 16.22 -16.72 -16.70
N LYS A 147 15.66 -17.92 -16.88
CA LYS A 147 16.04 -18.76 -18.03
C LYS A 147 15.48 -18.10 -19.28
N ASN A 148 16.28 -18.04 -20.35
CA ASN A 148 15.99 -17.26 -21.56
C ASN A 148 14.67 -17.59 -22.30
N ASN A 149 13.90 -18.60 -21.86
CA ASN A 149 12.63 -19.02 -22.46
C ASN A 149 11.43 -18.95 -21.51
N ASP A 150 11.62 -18.58 -20.25
CA ASP A 150 10.54 -18.61 -19.26
C ASP A 150 9.68 -17.33 -19.38
N LEU A 151 8.37 -17.47 -19.29
CA LEU A 151 7.44 -16.33 -19.31
C LEU A 151 7.37 -15.68 -17.92
N ILE A 152 7.31 -14.36 -17.85
CA ILE A 152 6.94 -13.66 -16.61
C ILE A 152 5.41 -13.58 -16.61
N PRO A 153 4.71 -14.16 -15.63
CA PRO A 153 3.25 -14.14 -15.61
C PRO A 153 2.76 -12.70 -15.43
N ASP A 154 1.80 -12.29 -16.26
CA ASP A 154 1.06 -11.04 -16.02
C ASP A 154 0.07 -11.19 -14.85
N LYS A 155 -0.63 -10.11 -14.49
CA LYS A 155 -1.61 -10.11 -13.39
C LYS A 155 -2.63 -11.25 -13.47
N ASP A 156 -3.23 -11.49 -14.64
CA ASP A 156 -4.34 -12.44 -14.77
C ASP A 156 -3.83 -13.89 -14.83
N GLU A 157 -2.68 -14.11 -15.48
CA GLU A 157 -1.97 -15.38 -15.45
C GLU A 157 -1.51 -15.74 -14.03
N LEU A 158 -0.99 -14.76 -13.29
CA LEU A 158 -0.56 -14.94 -11.91
C LEU A 158 -1.73 -15.32 -11.00
N LEU A 159 -2.86 -14.63 -11.12
CA LEU A 159 -4.08 -14.96 -10.36
C LEU A 159 -4.57 -16.38 -10.66
N LYS A 160 -4.67 -16.73 -11.95
CA LYS A 160 -5.06 -18.07 -12.37
C LYS A 160 -4.13 -19.12 -11.78
N PHE A 161 -2.81 -18.91 -11.88
CA PHE A 161 -1.80 -19.80 -11.35
C PHE A 161 -1.94 -19.99 -9.83
N ILE A 162 -2.16 -18.91 -9.07
CA ILE A 162 -2.35 -18.95 -7.61
C ILE A 162 -3.56 -19.81 -7.23
N TYR A 163 -4.69 -19.64 -7.93
CA TYR A 163 -5.90 -20.40 -7.65
C TYR A 163 -5.78 -21.88 -8.04
N GLU A 164 -5.25 -22.18 -9.23
CA GLU A 164 -5.05 -23.56 -9.69
C GLU A 164 -4.10 -24.35 -8.77
N ASN A 165 -3.13 -23.66 -8.16
CA ASN A 165 -2.18 -24.25 -7.22
C ASN A 165 -2.62 -24.16 -5.74
N ASN A 166 -3.84 -23.69 -5.45
CA ASN A 166 -4.40 -23.56 -4.09
C ASN A 166 -3.47 -22.79 -3.11
N ILE A 167 -2.84 -21.71 -3.57
CA ILE A 167 -1.92 -20.89 -2.75
C ILE A 167 -2.66 -19.70 -2.11
N SER A 168 -3.87 -19.37 -2.59
CA SER A 168 -4.67 -18.22 -2.16
C SER A 168 -4.89 -18.16 -0.64
N ASP A 169 -5.18 -19.28 0.01
CA ASP A 169 -5.49 -19.34 1.45
C ASP A 169 -4.31 -18.87 2.33
N LYS A 170 -3.10 -18.87 1.77
CA LYS A 170 -1.88 -18.45 2.48
C LYS A 170 -1.65 -16.95 2.45
N VAL A 171 -2.40 -16.19 1.64
CA VAL A 171 -2.22 -14.73 1.44
C VAL A 171 -2.32 -13.95 2.76
N TYR A 172 -3.04 -14.46 3.77
CA TYR A 172 -3.03 -13.89 5.14
C TYR A 172 -1.65 -13.88 5.80
N ASN A 173 -0.77 -14.78 5.41
CA ASN A 173 0.64 -14.77 5.77
C ASN A 173 1.45 -14.51 4.49
N ILE A 174 1.58 -13.23 4.12
CA ILE A 174 2.25 -12.77 2.89
C ILE A 174 3.64 -13.39 2.73
N LYS A 175 4.33 -13.64 3.85
CA LYS A 175 5.64 -14.30 3.87
C LYS A 175 5.57 -15.74 3.36
N LEU A 176 4.69 -16.57 3.94
CA LEU A 176 4.48 -17.94 3.49
C LEU A 176 3.92 -17.99 2.07
N PHE A 177 2.96 -17.11 1.77
CA PHE A 177 2.36 -16.98 0.45
C PHE A 177 3.42 -16.71 -0.64
N LEU A 178 4.24 -15.68 -0.45
CA LEU A 178 5.23 -15.26 -1.43
C LEU A 178 6.30 -16.34 -1.66
N LYS A 179 6.74 -17.00 -0.59
CA LYS A 179 7.68 -18.11 -0.67
C LYS A 179 7.09 -19.27 -1.48
N ASP A 180 5.88 -19.71 -1.14
CA ASP A 180 5.25 -20.84 -1.80
C ASP A 180 4.89 -20.54 -3.25
N LEU A 181 4.45 -19.31 -3.55
CA LEU A 181 4.21 -18.84 -4.91
C LEU A 181 5.47 -18.94 -5.77
N LEU A 182 6.57 -18.36 -5.31
CA LEU A 182 7.82 -18.37 -6.06
C LEU A 182 8.44 -19.77 -6.18
N LEU A 183 8.31 -20.63 -5.15
CA LEU A 183 8.70 -22.04 -5.23
C LEU A 183 7.83 -22.84 -6.21
N LYS A 184 6.56 -22.48 -6.37
CA LYS A 184 5.70 -23.12 -7.36
C LYS A 184 5.99 -22.65 -8.77
N LEU A 185 6.20 -21.36 -8.95
CA LEU A 185 6.65 -20.80 -10.23
C LEU A 185 7.99 -21.40 -10.65
N SER A 186 8.95 -21.60 -9.74
CA SER A 186 10.23 -22.24 -10.07
C SER A 186 10.12 -23.71 -10.48
N SER A 187 9.06 -24.40 -10.05
CA SER A 187 8.76 -25.78 -10.43
C SER A 187 7.92 -25.89 -11.72
N ASP A 188 7.38 -24.77 -12.19
CA ASP A 188 6.60 -24.70 -13.42
C ASP A 188 7.54 -24.66 -14.64
N ALA A 189 7.11 -25.28 -15.75
CA ALA A 189 7.91 -25.36 -16.96
C ALA A 189 7.67 -24.18 -17.93
N VAL A 190 6.63 -23.38 -17.69
CA VAL A 190 6.18 -22.27 -18.54
C VAL A 190 6.61 -20.94 -17.92
N PHE A 191 6.39 -20.77 -16.62
CA PHE A 191 6.66 -19.52 -15.93
C PHE A 191 8.03 -19.45 -15.28
N SER A 192 8.58 -18.24 -15.27
CA SER A 192 9.78 -17.90 -14.52
C SER A 192 9.45 -17.78 -13.03
N ALA A 193 10.44 -18.06 -12.17
CA ALA A 193 10.37 -17.84 -10.73
C ALA A 193 10.45 -16.35 -10.34
N VAL A 194 9.79 -15.50 -11.11
CA VAL A 194 9.81 -14.04 -11.04
C VAL A 194 8.39 -13.53 -11.12
N VAL A 195 8.08 -12.54 -10.28
CA VAL A 195 6.79 -11.82 -10.34
C VAL A 195 7.03 -10.32 -10.38
N ASN A 196 6.24 -9.62 -11.18
CA ASN A 196 6.19 -8.16 -11.13
C ASN A 196 5.57 -7.72 -9.79
N PHE A 197 6.18 -6.72 -9.16
CA PHE A 197 5.79 -6.22 -7.85
C PHE A 197 4.37 -5.66 -7.85
N ASN A 198 3.99 -4.92 -8.90
CA ASN A 198 2.65 -4.33 -9.01
C ASN A 198 1.60 -5.42 -9.21
N ASP A 199 1.86 -6.38 -10.11
CA ASP A 199 0.95 -7.49 -10.37
C ASP A 199 0.74 -8.37 -9.13
N LEU A 200 1.79 -8.58 -8.34
CA LEU A 200 1.70 -9.27 -7.05
C LEU A 200 0.78 -8.52 -6.07
N VAL A 201 0.95 -7.19 -5.94
CA VAL A 201 0.10 -6.37 -5.07
C VAL A 201 -1.36 -6.44 -5.54
N TYR A 202 -1.62 -6.27 -6.84
CA TYR A 202 -2.97 -6.40 -7.38
C TYR A 202 -3.56 -7.80 -7.15
N SER A 203 -2.78 -8.86 -7.34
CA SER A 203 -3.22 -10.23 -7.15
C SER A 203 -3.62 -10.51 -5.71
N ILE A 204 -2.79 -10.07 -4.74
CA ILE A 204 -3.10 -10.17 -3.31
C ILE A 204 -4.40 -9.43 -2.98
N LYS A 205 -4.58 -8.21 -3.53
CA LYS A 205 -5.81 -7.44 -3.34
C LYS A 205 -7.04 -8.16 -3.88
N SER A 206 -6.93 -8.70 -5.09
CA SER A 206 -8.02 -9.46 -5.73
C SER A 206 -8.39 -10.71 -4.94
N ILE A 207 -7.40 -11.44 -4.40
CA ILE A 207 -7.66 -12.63 -3.57
C ILE A 207 -8.42 -12.25 -2.30
N PHE A 208 -7.98 -11.22 -1.59
CA PHE A 208 -8.68 -10.75 -0.39
C PHE A 208 -10.10 -10.27 -0.68
N ALA A 209 -10.31 -9.54 -1.79
CA ALA A 209 -11.63 -9.09 -2.20
C ALA A 209 -12.57 -10.26 -2.52
N ASN A 210 -12.06 -11.28 -3.24
CA ASN A 210 -12.83 -12.46 -3.63
C ASN A 210 -13.18 -13.34 -2.41
N GLU A 211 -12.24 -13.56 -1.49
CA GLU A 211 -12.50 -14.32 -0.26
C GLU A 211 -13.54 -13.63 0.63
N PHE A 212 -13.56 -12.30 0.68
CA PHE A 212 -14.58 -11.55 1.40
C PHE A 212 -15.96 -11.72 0.75
N ALA A 213 -16.04 -11.55 -0.58
CA ALA A 213 -17.29 -11.73 -1.33
C ALA A 213 -17.87 -13.15 -1.16
N CYS A 214 -17.02 -14.19 -1.17
CA CYS A 214 -17.46 -15.57 -1.02
C CYS A 214 -17.85 -15.97 0.41
N ARG A 215 -17.22 -15.40 1.46
CA ARG A 215 -17.49 -15.79 2.87
C ARG A 215 -18.63 -15.02 3.52
N ASP A 216 -18.74 -13.73 3.25
CA ASP A 216 -19.65 -12.86 4.01
C ASP A 216 -21.00 -12.66 3.30
N GLY A 217 -21.22 -13.30 2.13
CA GLY A 217 -22.46 -13.19 1.36
C GLY A 217 -22.79 -11.75 0.94
N ALA A 218 -21.82 -10.84 1.07
CA ALA A 218 -21.96 -9.45 0.72
C ALA A 218 -22.15 -9.38 -0.79
N GLU A 219 -23.30 -8.86 -1.22
CA GLU A 219 -23.52 -8.44 -2.60
C GLU A 219 -22.25 -7.68 -3.04
N THR A 220 -21.66 -8.14 -4.13
CA THR A 220 -20.38 -7.71 -4.71
C THR A 220 -20.29 -6.22 -5.07
N GLU A 221 -21.29 -5.43 -4.66
CA GLU A 221 -21.56 -4.04 -5.02
C GLU A 221 -21.61 -3.09 -3.80
N SER A 222 -21.28 -3.56 -2.59
CA SER A 222 -21.18 -2.71 -1.40
C SER A 222 -20.13 -1.60 -1.57
N GLU A 223 -20.59 -0.34 -1.48
CA GLU A 223 -19.79 0.90 -1.60
C GLU A 223 -18.65 1.01 -0.56
N HIS A 224 -18.61 0.12 0.44
CA HIS A 224 -17.63 0.10 1.55
C HIS A 224 -16.82 -1.20 1.66
N LEU A 225 -16.83 -2.05 0.63
CA LEU A 225 -16.11 -3.34 0.62
C LEU A 225 -14.62 -3.18 0.98
N SER A 226 -13.96 -2.16 0.42
CA SER A 226 -12.53 -1.86 0.66
C SER A 226 -12.24 -1.57 2.14
N ASP A 227 -13.11 -0.79 2.80
CA ASP A 227 -12.92 -0.38 4.19
C ASP A 227 -13.16 -1.55 5.15
N LYS A 228 -14.19 -2.37 4.87
CA LYS A 228 -14.48 -3.59 5.65
C LYS A 228 -13.35 -4.62 5.56
N VAL A 229 -12.80 -4.84 4.37
CA VAL A 229 -11.63 -5.71 4.16
C VAL A 229 -10.41 -5.17 4.91
N SER A 230 -10.19 -3.85 4.87
CA SER A 230 -9.09 -3.19 5.58
C SER A 230 -9.18 -3.40 7.10
N ILE A 231 -10.35 -3.17 7.68
CA ILE A 231 -10.61 -3.38 9.12
C ILE A 231 -10.36 -4.84 9.49
N LYS A 232 -10.88 -5.80 8.72
CA LYS A 232 -10.74 -7.24 8.99
C LYS A 232 -9.28 -7.70 8.97
N LEU A 233 -8.43 -7.13 8.11
CA LEU A 233 -7.00 -7.45 8.06
C LEU A 233 -6.23 -6.86 9.24
N ILE A 234 -6.53 -5.61 9.60
CA ILE A 234 -5.98 -4.99 10.81
C ILE A 234 -6.33 -5.83 12.03
N LEU A 235 -7.59 -6.26 12.14
CA LEU A 235 -8.07 -7.12 13.24
C LEU A 235 -7.39 -8.50 13.25
N LYS A 236 -7.05 -9.08 12.09
CA LYS A 236 -6.26 -10.32 12.01
C LYS A 236 -4.82 -10.16 12.52
N ASP A 237 -4.13 -9.08 12.16
CA ASP A 237 -2.79 -8.77 12.68
C ASP A 237 -2.82 -8.58 14.21
N ILE A 238 -3.83 -7.84 14.69
CA ILE A 238 -4.09 -7.65 16.12
C ILE A 238 -4.37 -8.97 16.81
N ARG A 239 -5.18 -9.85 16.20
CA ARG A 239 -5.52 -11.17 16.70
C ARG A 239 -4.28 -12.04 16.88
N PHE A 240 -3.30 -11.99 15.97
CA PHE A 240 -2.05 -12.73 16.17
C PHE A 240 -1.30 -12.30 17.45
N SER A 241 -1.10 -10.98 17.64
CA SER A 241 -0.48 -10.42 18.86
C SER A 241 -1.28 -10.74 20.13
N PHE A 242 -2.60 -10.66 20.03
CA PHE A 242 -3.51 -10.97 21.12
C PHE A 242 -3.45 -12.45 21.51
N ASN A 243 -3.43 -13.37 20.54
CA ASN A 243 -3.41 -14.81 20.80
C ASN A 243 -2.18 -15.22 21.61
N GLU A 244 -1.01 -14.65 21.31
CA GLU A 244 0.19 -14.91 22.12
C GLU A 244 0.04 -14.44 23.57
N LYS A 245 -0.60 -13.29 23.78
CA LYS A 245 -0.84 -12.72 25.12
C LYS A 245 -1.92 -13.49 25.87
N LEU A 246 -2.99 -13.86 25.20
CA LEU A 246 -4.07 -14.68 25.74
C LEU A 246 -3.53 -16.04 26.20
N ASN A 247 -2.73 -16.72 25.36
CA ASN A 247 -2.13 -18.01 25.71
C ASN A 247 -1.22 -17.90 26.94
N LYS A 248 -0.40 -16.84 27.02
CA LYS A 248 0.43 -16.58 28.22
C LYS A 248 -0.43 -16.36 29.46
N TYR A 249 -1.53 -15.62 29.34
CA TYR A 249 -2.47 -15.36 30.44
C TYR A 249 -3.20 -16.62 30.90
N ILE A 250 -3.70 -17.43 29.96
CA ILE A 250 -4.39 -18.71 30.23
C ILE A 250 -3.46 -19.66 30.99
N ASN A 251 -2.24 -19.86 30.49
CA ASN A 251 -1.27 -20.76 31.12
C ASN A 251 -0.86 -20.28 32.52
N LYS A 252 -0.66 -18.97 32.69
CA LYS A 252 -0.26 -18.39 33.99
C LYS A 252 -1.32 -18.58 35.08
N ASN A 253 -2.60 -18.51 34.71
CA ASN A 253 -3.72 -18.57 35.66
C ASN A 253 -4.37 -19.96 35.75
N GLY A 254 -3.90 -20.93 34.98
CA GLY A 254 -4.45 -22.30 34.96
C GLY A 254 -5.87 -22.38 34.41
N PHE A 255 -6.24 -21.52 33.45
CA PHE A 255 -7.56 -21.59 32.81
C PHE A 255 -7.65 -22.80 31.87
N SER A 256 -8.86 -23.32 31.69
CA SER A 256 -9.12 -24.48 30.83
C SER A 256 -9.11 -24.10 29.34
N ASN A 257 -8.94 -25.10 28.46
CA ASN A 257 -9.05 -24.89 27.01
C ASN A 257 -10.43 -24.35 26.60
N ASN A 258 -11.49 -24.75 27.32
CA ASN A 258 -12.84 -24.24 27.08
C ASN A 258 -12.94 -22.72 27.30
N PHE A 259 -12.18 -22.16 28.25
CA PHE A 259 -12.08 -20.71 28.41
C PHE A 259 -11.46 -20.04 27.18
N SER A 260 -10.41 -20.64 26.61
CA SER A 260 -9.75 -20.15 25.39
C SER A 260 -10.72 -20.11 24.21
N GLU A 261 -11.45 -21.21 23.98
CA GLU A 261 -12.41 -21.33 22.87
C GLU A 261 -13.54 -20.31 22.98
N CYS A 262 -14.11 -20.13 24.19
CA CYS A 262 -15.14 -19.13 24.41
C CYS A 262 -14.60 -17.70 24.27
N MET A 263 -13.35 -17.44 24.67
CA MET A 263 -12.73 -16.13 24.44
C MET A 263 -12.54 -15.83 22.95
N TYR A 264 -12.15 -16.80 22.12
CA TYR A 264 -12.05 -16.59 20.67
C TYR A 264 -13.39 -16.18 20.05
N LYS A 265 -14.49 -16.81 20.49
CA LYS A 265 -15.84 -16.44 20.05
C LYS A 265 -16.27 -15.05 20.50
N VAL A 266 -15.87 -14.62 21.71
CA VAL A 266 -16.08 -13.24 22.16
C VAL A 266 -15.34 -12.26 21.26
N ILE A 267 -14.09 -12.56 20.88
CA ILE A 267 -13.33 -11.69 19.96
C ILE A 267 -13.93 -11.71 18.55
N ASP A 268 -14.41 -12.85 18.05
CA ASP A 268 -15.11 -12.94 16.76
C ASP A 268 -16.32 -11.99 16.71
N ASP A 269 -17.15 -11.96 17.75
CA ASP A 269 -18.29 -11.05 17.83
C ASP A 269 -17.85 -9.58 17.84
N ILE A 270 -16.79 -9.23 18.58
CA ILE A 270 -16.26 -7.86 18.63
C ILE A 270 -15.73 -7.44 17.26
N GLU A 271 -14.99 -8.31 16.58
CA GLU A 271 -14.47 -8.04 15.24
C GLU A 271 -15.60 -7.89 14.22
N SER A 272 -16.66 -8.70 14.34
CA SER A 272 -17.85 -8.58 13.50
C SER A 272 -18.55 -7.23 13.71
N ASP A 273 -18.77 -6.82 14.97
CA ASP A 273 -19.38 -5.52 15.29
C ASP A 273 -18.53 -4.37 14.70
N LEU A 274 -17.21 -4.45 14.79
CA LEU A 274 -16.29 -3.46 14.22
C LEU A 274 -16.31 -3.42 12.69
N CYS A 275 -16.32 -4.58 12.01
CA CYS A 275 -16.37 -4.65 10.54
C CYS A 275 -17.69 -4.11 10.00
N GLU A 276 -18.78 -4.29 10.73
CA GLU A 276 -20.12 -3.83 10.34
C GLU A 276 -20.41 -2.39 10.81
N GLY A 277 -19.49 -1.74 11.52
CA GLY A 277 -19.69 -0.41 12.08
C GLY A 277 -20.82 -0.35 13.13
N LEU A 278 -21.11 -1.48 13.78
CA LEU A 278 -22.16 -1.61 14.78
C LEU A 278 -21.67 -1.14 16.15
N ILE A 279 -22.63 -0.72 16.98
CA ILE A 279 -22.35 -0.44 18.39
C ILE A 279 -22.06 -1.77 19.08
N ARG A 280 -20.82 -1.92 19.57
CA ARG A 280 -20.37 -3.13 20.25
C ARG A 280 -21.32 -3.54 21.38
N GLN A 281 -21.61 -4.83 21.45
CA GLN A 281 -22.30 -5.39 22.60
C GLN A 281 -21.52 -5.20 23.92
N SER A 282 -22.23 -5.14 25.05
CA SER A 282 -21.57 -5.09 26.35
C SER A 282 -20.81 -6.39 26.65
N VAL A 283 -19.69 -6.29 27.36
CA VAL A 283 -18.90 -7.47 27.79
C VAL A 283 -19.76 -8.47 28.56
N LYS A 284 -20.72 -7.98 29.36
CA LYS A 284 -21.67 -8.82 30.08
C LYS A 284 -22.55 -9.65 29.13
N ASN A 285 -23.02 -9.07 28.04
CA ASN A 285 -23.83 -9.79 27.05
C ASN A 285 -22.99 -10.81 26.27
N LEU A 286 -21.79 -10.44 25.86
CA LEU A 286 -20.86 -11.35 25.18
C LEU A 286 -20.46 -12.53 26.08
N SER A 287 -20.18 -12.24 27.35
CA SER A 287 -19.90 -13.24 28.39
C SER A 287 -21.10 -14.19 28.54
N ASN A 288 -22.31 -13.67 28.70
CA ASN A 288 -23.50 -14.48 28.84
C ASN A 288 -23.77 -15.36 27.60
N LYS A 289 -23.51 -14.84 26.40
CA LYS A 289 -23.70 -15.55 25.13
C LYS A 289 -22.79 -16.77 24.99
N HIS A 290 -21.50 -16.64 25.37
CA HIS A 290 -20.49 -17.68 25.10
C HIS A 290 -20.08 -18.49 26.33
N PHE A 291 -20.21 -17.94 27.53
CA PHE A 291 -19.83 -18.57 28.80
C PHE A 291 -21.04 -18.91 29.70
N GLY A 292 -22.23 -18.38 29.42
CA GLY A 292 -23.41 -18.51 30.29
C GLY A 292 -23.41 -17.49 31.44
N ASN A 293 -24.23 -17.69 32.48
CA ASN A 293 -24.23 -16.82 33.68
C ASN A 293 -22.88 -16.94 34.40
N CYS A 294 -21.96 -16.02 34.12
CA CYS A 294 -20.53 -16.30 34.21
C CYS A 294 -19.85 -15.74 35.47
N GLU A 295 -19.19 -16.62 36.22
CA GLU A 295 -18.26 -16.31 37.33
C GLU A 295 -16.95 -15.65 36.85
N PHE A 296 -16.65 -15.69 35.54
CA PHE A 296 -15.40 -15.19 34.95
C PHE A 296 -15.50 -13.77 34.37
N LEU A 297 -16.52 -12.99 34.73
CA LEU A 297 -16.77 -11.68 34.11
C LEU A 297 -15.55 -10.74 34.19
N ASN A 298 -14.81 -10.77 35.29
CA ASN A 298 -13.62 -9.94 35.47
C ASN A 298 -12.47 -10.36 34.54
N GLN A 299 -12.26 -11.67 34.38
CA GLN A 299 -11.24 -12.24 33.51
C GLN A 299 -11.56 -11.99 32.03
N ILE A 300 -12.84 -12.12 31.66
CA ILE A 300 -13.31 -11.83 30.30
C ILE A 300 -13.13 -10.34 30.01
N THR A 301 -13.52 -9.46 30.95
CA THR A 301 -13.30 -8.01 30.83
C THR A 301 -11.84 -7.69 30.60
N TYR A 302 -10.93 -8.26 31.40
CA TYR A 302 -9.49 -8.07 31.24
C TYR A 302 -9.00 -8.53 29.85
N CYS A 303 -9.47 -9.68 29.36
CA CYS A 303 -9.06 -10.16 28.04
C CYS A 303 -9.59 -9.26 26.91
N VAL A 304 -10.80 -8.72 27.05
CA VAL A 304 -11.35 -7.76 26.08
C VAL A 304 -10.56 -6.45 26.12
N GLU A 305 -10.27 -5.90 27.30
CA GLU A 305 -9.44 -4.70 27.44
C GLU A 305 -8.03 -4.89 26.86
N MET A 306 -7.47 -6.09 27.02
CA MET A 306 -6.19 -6.46 26.41
C MET A 306 -6.28 -6.43 24.87
N TYR A 307 -7.36 -6.96 24.29
CA TYR A 307 -7.60 -6.92 22.84
C TYR A 307 -7.82 -5.48 22.35
N GLU A 308 -8.65 -4.70 23.04
CA GLU A 308 -8.90 -3.29 22.74
C GLU A 308 -7.64 -2.44 22.87
N THR A 309 -6.77 -2.76 23.81
CA THR A 309 -5.46 -2.11 23.95
C THR A 309 -4.57 -2.40 22.74
N GLU A 310 -4.66 -3.60 22.15
CA GLU A 310 -3.92 -3.91 20.92
C GLU A 310 -4.50 -3.20 19.71
N ILE A 311 -5.83 -3.11 19.59
CA ILE A 311 -6.49 -2.24 18.61
C ILE A 311 -6.03 -0.80 18.79
N ALA A 312 -6.11 -0.26 20.01
CA ALA A 312 -5.72 1.10 20.31
C ALA A 312 -4.23 1.33 20.03
N LYS A 313 -3.32 0.43 20.39
CA LYS A 313 -1.89 0.55 20.06
C LYS A 313 -1.63 0.52 18.56
N PHE A 314 -2.37 -0.31 17.81
CA PHE A 314 -2.25 -0.37 16.36
C PHE A 314 -2.71 0.95 15.75
N LEU A 315 -3.92 1.40 16.10
CA LEU A 315 -4.49 2.67 15.67
C LEU A 315 -3.65 3.86 16.14
N THR A 316 -3.06 3.82 17.34
CA THR A 316 -2.19 4.87 17.87
C THR A 316 -0.80 4.83 17.25
N LYS A 317 -0.28 3.68 16.79
CA LYS A 317 0.92 3.63 15.94
C LYS A 317 0.65 4.29 14.60
N GLU A 318 -0.49 3.99 13.98
CA GLU A 318 -0.92 4.69 12.76
C GLU A 318 -1.12 6.18 13.04
N LYS A 319 -1.75 6.54 14.16
CA LYS A 319 -1.97 7.93 14.56
C LYS A 319 -0.69 8.67 14.96
N PHE A 320 0.30 8.03 15.60
CA PHE A 320 1.61 8.63 15.88
C PHE A 320 2.45 8.83 14.62
N LEU A 321 2.22 8.01 13.58
CA LEU A 321 2.77 8.23 12.25
C LEU A 321 2.06 9.40 11.53
N ILE A 322 0.81 9.68 11.89
CA ILE A 322 0.01 10.83 11.41
C ILE A 322 0.22 12.12 12.25
N ASP A 323 0.55 12.01 13.55
CA ASP A 323 0.61 13.12 14.52
C ASP A 323 2.05 13.57 14.84
N ARG A 324 3.09 12.85 14.40
CA ARG A 324 4.47 13.38 14.34
C ARG A 324 4.68 14.32 13.13
N GLU A 325 3.59 14.71 12.47
CA GLU A 325 3.56 15.71 11.42
C GLU A 325 3.54 17.14 11.96
#